data_AF-A0A8T4F831-F1
#
_entry.id   AF-A0A8T4F831-F1
#
_cell.length_a   1.000
_cell.length_b   1.000
_cell.length_c   1.000
_cell.angle_alpha   90.00
_cell.angle_beta   90.00
_cell.angle_gamma   90.00
#
_symmetry.space_group_name_H-M   'P 1'
#
loop_
_entity.id
_entity.type
_entity.pdbx_description
1 polymer ?
#
loop_
_entity_poly.entity_id
_entity_poly.type
_entity_poly.pdbx_seq_one_letter_code
_entity_poly.pdbx_strand_id
1 'polypeptide(L)'
;MKVLTAALRRAVRLLPPDRRGWGSALLAEAASVPEGWPRVRWLLGGLRMIAGQALVGWTARLLRAAGAEPPGAVQVGGSLIALATGGLLVWLDWHPGSENVAAPVNRASMVAVVALLAAAPWIARPLLGPVAPNRTARLVRIGGYLTVYGVLAVVVAVSRFAGSRFDHFKAFDQANHDAEVRSQAIAGVVIVLMLFGGYATAILTMTSRRLAPPPATLARATVFGVLCALACYSLMPLGNPLQLGNPWLQAVYVLALILVPAGLLAAGARGGIVAGLWTGLTAAPLTAVLTVTTMLFLPRHVDLIWANPSPFVPHGTPYEIQMTMGDTAGKYQIGLFLGPIAGLLVGAFRSATSKTVADVAPLVGGKSQIPGHNSSI
;
A
#
# COMPACT_ATOMS: atom_id res chain seq x y z
N MET A 1 -1.12 -1.70 37.19
CA MET A 1 -2.19 -2.72 37.25
C MET A 1 -3.59 -2.14 37.54
N LYS A 2 -3.78 -1.36 38.63
CA LYS A 2 -5.07 -0.74 38.99
C LYS A 2 -5.74 0.07 37.84
N VAL A 3 -4.94 0.81 37.06
CA VAL A 3 -5.41 1.58 35.89
C VAL A 3 -6.04 0.68 34.82
N LEU A 4 -5.39 -0.43 34.46
CA LEU A 4 -5.89 -1.37 33.46
C LEU A 4 -7.18 -2.07 33.92
N THR A 5 -7.25 -2.49 35.18
CA THR A 5 -8.45 -3.08 35.76
C THR A 5 -9.61 -2.08 35.78
N ALA A 6 -9.34 -0.81 36.12
CA ALA A 6 -10.35 0.26 36.09
C ALA A 6 -10.83 0.56 34.66
N ALA A 7 -9.91 0.61 33.70
CA ALA A 7 -10.23 0.77 32.28
C ALA A 7 -11.10 -0.39 31.77
N LEU A 8 -10.75 -1.64 32.10
CA LEU A 8 -11.54 -2.82 31.72
C LEU A 8 -12.93 -2.78 32.36
N ARG A 9 -13.04 -2.42 33.64
CA ARG A 9 -14.33 -2.26 34.33
C ARG A 9 -15.21 -1.18 33.69
N ARG A 10 -14.63 -0.06 33.25
CA ARG A 10 -15.36 0.96 32.47
C ARG A 10 -15.79 0.41 31.11
N ALA A 11 -14.91 -0.31 30.41
CA ALA A 11 -15.22 -0.90 29.11
C ALA A 11 -16.35 -1.95 29.19
N VAL A 12 -16.42 -2.77 30.26
CA VAL A 12 -17.52 -3.72 30.48
C VAL A 12 -18.87 -3.02 30.53
N ARG A 13 -18.96 -1.79 31.05
CA ARG A 13 -20.23 -1.03 31.10
C ARG A 13 -20.71 -0.60 29.71
N LEU A 14 -19.81 -0.49 28.74
CA LEU A 14 -20.13 -0.17 27.34
C LEU A 14 -20.67 -1.38 26.57
N LEU A 15 -20.55 -2.60 27.12
CA LEU A 15 -21.13 -3.78 26.49
C LEU A 15 -22.66 -3.78 26.59
N PRO A 16 -23.34 -4.37 25.57
CA PRO A 16 -24.75 -4.71 25.64
C PRO A 16 -25.10 -5.47 26.93
N PRO A 17 -26.29 -5.25 27.52
CA PRO A 17 -26.68 -5.84 28.80
C PRO A 17 -26.48 -7.36 28.88
N ASP A 18 -26.82 -8.07 27.81
CA ASP A 18 -26.70 -9.53 27.65
C ASP A 18 -25.24 -10.02 27.68
N ARG A 19 -24.27 -9.15 27.38
CA ARG A 19 -22.83 -9.49 27.34
C ARG A 19 -22.05 -9.03 28.56
N ARG A 20 -22.66 -8.29 29.48
CA ARG A 20 -21.97 -7.77 30.68
C ARG A 20 -21.53 -8.90 31.63
N GLY A 21 -22.32 -9.96 31.74
CA GLY A 21 -22.01 -11.13 32.57
C GLY A 21 -20.67 -11.80 32.18
N TRP A 22 -20.40 -11.84 30.88
CA TRP A 22 -19.13 -12.32 30.35
C TRP A 22 -17.96 -11.38 30.69
N GLY A 23 -18.17 -10.06 30.59
CA GLY A 23 -17.17 -9.06 30.99
C GLY A 23 -16.83 -9.10 32.49
N SER A 24 -17.81 -9.38 33.36
CA SER A 24 -17.57 -9.60 34.79
C SER A 24 -16.81 -10.89 35.07
N ALA A 25 -17.09 -11.97 34.34
CA ALA A 25 -16.33 -13.23 34.46
C ALA A 25 -14.85 -13.01 34.11
N LEU A 26 -14.57 -12.26 33.04
CA LEU A 26 -13.20 -11.95 32.60
C LEU A 26 -12.43 -11.11 33.64
N LEU A 27 -13.12 -10.20 34.33
CA LEU A 27 -12.56 -9.45 35.47
C LEU A 27 -12.31 -10.34 36.70
N ALA A 28 -13.18 -11.32 36.96
CA ALA A 28 -13.00 -12.28 38.04
C ALA A 28 -11.81 -13.21 37.78
N GLU A 29 -11.69 -13.74 36.56
CA GLU A 29 -10.54 -14.56 36.12
C GLU A 29 -9.23 -13.76 36.15
N ALA A 30 -9.25 -12.45 35.89
CA ALA A 30 -8.04 -11.63 36.01
C ALA A 30 -7.45 -11.64 37.44
N ALA A 31 -8.26 -11.90 38.47
CA ALA A 31 -7.80 -12.01 39.85
C ALA A 31 -7.06 -13.34 40.13
N SER A 32 -7.37 -14.42 39.39
CA SER A 32 -6.69 -15.70 39.53
C SER A 32 -5.38 -15.79 38.73
N VAL A 33 -5.15 -14.89 37.77
CA VAL A 33 -3.87 -14.81 37.04
C VAL A 33 -2.78 -14.23 37.96
N PRO A 34 -1.57 -14.82 38.03
CA PRO A 34 -0.46 -14.31 38.83
C PRO A 34 -0.13 -12.85 38.54
N GLU A 35 0.27 -12.10 39.57
CA GLU A 35 0.63 -10.68 39.45
C GLU A 35 1.80 -10.48 38.49
N GLY A 36 1.88 -9.28 37.89
CA GLY A 36 2.93 -8.91 36.95
C GLY A 36 2.52 -9.03 35.48
N TRP A 37 3.47 -9.40 34.62
CA TRP A 37 3.29 -9.42 33.16
C TRP A 37 2.16 -10.34 32.66
N PRO A 38 1.94 -11.55 33.21
CA PRO A 38 0.84 -12.41 32.80
C PRO A 38 -0.53 -11.73 32.98
N ARG A 39 -0.77 -11.10 34.15
CA ARG A 39 -2.02 -10.37 34.42
C ARG A 39 -2.18 -9.15 33.52
N VAL A 40 -1.10 -8.43 33.21
CA VAL A 40 -1.15 -7.32 32.24
C VAL A 40 -1.56 -7.80 30.85
N ARG A 41 -0.95 -8.88 30.34
CA ARG A 41 -1.30 -9.46 29.04
C ARG A 41 -2.75 -9.96 29.02
N TRP A 42 -3.21 -10.57 30.10
CA TRP A 42 -4.61 -11.00 30.26
C TRP A 42 -5.58 -9.81 30.19
N LEU A 43 -5.34 -8.76 30.98
CA LEU A 43 -6.18 -7.56 31.02
C LEU A 43 -6.21 -6.83 29.66
N LEU A 44 -5.07 -6.74 28.97
CA LEU A 44 -5.00 -6.17 27.62
C LEU A 44 -5.75 -7.03 26.60
N GLY A 45 -5.64 -8.37 26.70
CA GLY A 45 -6.43 -9.30 25.89
C GLY A 45 -7.94 -9.14 26.12
N GLY A 46 -8.35 -9.00 27.38
CA GLY A 46 -9.73 -8.71 27.78
C GLY A 46 -10.23 -7.38 27.21
N LEU A 47 -9.46 -6.31 27.38
CA LEU A 47 -9.79 -4.98 26.84
C LEU A 47 -9.94 -5.03 25.31
N ARG A 48 -9.01 -5.68 24.61
CA ARG A 48 -9.07 -5.87 23.16
C ARG A 48 -10.34 -6.60 22.73
N MET A 49 -10.73 -7.64 23.46
CA MET A 49 -11.92 -8.42 23.14
C MET A 49 -13.22 -7.64 23.40
N ILE A 50 -13.31 -6.93 24.53
CA ILE A 50 -14.46 -6.07 24.85
C ILE A 50 -14.60 -4.93 23.84
N ALA A 51 -13.50 -4.26 23.50
CA ALA A 51 -13.50 -3.22 22.47
C ALA A 51 -13.99 -3.78 21.13
N GLY A 52 -13.53 -4.98 20.73
CA GLY A 52 -14.01 -5.65 19.52
C GLY A 52 -15.52 -5.93 19.55
N GLN A 53 -16.04 -6.46 20.66
CA GLN A 53 -17.47 -6.78 20.83
C GLN A 53 -18.37 -5.54 20.83
N ALA A 54 -18.01 -4.51 21.62
CA ALA A 54 -18.76 -3.26 21.71
C ALA A 54 -18.86 -2.58 20.34
N LEU A 55 -17.75 -2.62 19.59
CA LEU A 55 -17.66 -2.03 18.29
C LEU A 55 -18.45 -2.78 17.21
N VAL A 56 -18.42 -4.11 17.23
CA VAL A 56 -19.30 -4.93 16.37
C VAL A 56 -20.76 -4.64 16.66
N GLY A 57 -21.12 -4.56 17.94
CA GLY A 57 -22.48 -4.23 18.35
C GLY A 57 -22.91 -2.83 17.91
N TRP A 58 -22.00 -1.85 17.90
CA TRP A 58 -22.29 -0.48 17.47
C TRP A 58 -22.39 -0.37 15.95
N THR A 59 -21.41 -0.93 15.23
CA THR A 59 -21.42 -0.97 13.76
C THR A 59 -22.57 -1.78 13.21
N ALA A 60 -22.90 -2.93 13.81
CA ALA A 60 -24.08 -3.71 13.45
C ALA A 60 -25.40 -2.97 13.71
N ARG A 61 -25.44 -2.03 14.67
CA ARG A 61 -26.62 -1.18 14.91
C ARG A 61 -26.74 -0.10 13.85
N LEU A 62 -25.64 0.60 13.53
CA LEU A 62 -25.62 1.60 12.47
C LEU A 62 -25.93 0.99 11.10
N LEU A 63 -25.34 -0.15 10.79
CA LEU A 63 -25.57 -0.84 9.52
C LEU A 63 -27.00 -1.36 9.43
N ARG A 64 -27.57 -1.91 10.50
CA ARG A 64 -28.99 -2.27 10.53
C ARG A 64 -29.91 -1.05 10.36
N ALA A 65 -29.57 0.08 10.98
CA ALA A 65 -30.30 1.33 10.76
C ALA A 65 -30.19 1.81 9.29
N ALA A 66 -29.10 1.48 8.60
CA ALA A 66 -28.88 1.74 7.19
C ALA A 66 -29.33 0.60 6.25
N GLY A 67 -29.97 -0.46 6.75
CA GLY A 67 -30.41 -1.61 5.95
C GLY A 67 -29.31 -2.57 5.47
N ALA A 68 -28.09 -2.48 6.00
CA ALA A 68 -26.95 -3.31 5.61
C ALA A 68 -26.68 -4.47 6.61
N GLU A 69 -26.24 -5.63 6.09
CA GLU A 69 -25.87 -6.76 6.93
C GLU A 69 -24.60 -6.49 7.76
N PRO A 70 -24.56 -6.90 9.04
CA PRO A 70 -23.43 -6.64 9.90
C PRO A 70 -22.19 -7.48 9.52
N PRO A 71 -20.98 -6.90 9.61
CA PRO A 71 -19.72 -7.57 9.35
C PRO A 71 -19.36 -8.57 10.46
N GLY A 72 -18.38 -9.44 10.18
CA GLY A 72 -17.71 -10.21 11.23
C GLY A 72 -16.74 -9.34 12.05
N ALA A 73 -16.54 -9.69 13.32
CA ALA A 73 -15.75 -8.90 14.28
C ALA A 73 -14.32 -8.53 13.86
N VAL A 74 -13.64 -9.44 13.18
CA VAL A 74 -12.26 -9.25 12.71
C VAL A 74 -12.18 -8.14 11.66
N GLN A 75 -13.23 -7.95 10.86
CA GLN A 75 -13.26 -6.98 9.78
C GLN A 75 -13.44 -5.54 10.31
N VAL A 76 -14.22 -5.38 11.37
CA VAL A 76 -14.45 -4.07 12.00
C VAL A 76 -13.16 -3.52 12.61
N GLY A 77 -12.36 -4.39 13.25
CA GLY A 77 -11.07 -4.00 13.79
C GLY A 77 -10.10 -3.49 12.72
N GLY A 78 -10.07 -4.11 11.54
CA GLY A 78 -9.25 -3.67 10.42
C GLY A 78 -9.67 -2.29 9.89
N SER A 79 -10.96 -2.08 9.67
CA SER A 79 -11.47 -0.78 9.21
C SER A 79 -11.28 0.34 10.22
N LEU A 80 -11.32 0.06 11.52
CA LEU A 80 -10.97 1.07 12.52
C LEU A 80 -9.52 1.46 12.48
N ILE A 81 -8.60 0.49 12.38
CA ILE A 81 -7.17 0.81 12.28
C ILE A 81 -6.95 1.67 11.04
N ALA A 82 -7.56 1.29 9.91
CA ALA A 82 -7.56 2.07 8.67
C ALA A 82 -8.11 3.50 8.88
N LEU A 83 -9.26 3.66 9.55
CA LEU A 83 -9.85 4.97 9.85
C LEU A 83 -9.01 5.79 10.84
N ALA A 84 -8.44 5.17 11.86
CA ALA A 84 -7.61 5.84 12.85
C ALA A 84 -6.28 6.31 12.22
N THR A 85 -5.61 5.43 11.46
CA THR A 85 -4.39 5.77 10.72
C THR A 85 -4.68 6.84 9.66
N GLY A 86 -5.74 6.67 8.86
CA GLY A 86 -6.13 7.66 7.86
C GLY A 86 -6.58 8.99 8.47
N GLY A 87 -7.33 8.96 9.57
CA GLY A 87 -7.73 10.15 10.32
C GLY A 87 -6.55 10.91 10.90
N LEU A 88 -5.53 10.19 11.40
CA LEU A 88 -4.27 10.80 11.81
C LEU A 88 -3.56 11.47 10.62
N LEU A 89 -3.52 10.84 9.45
CA LEU A 89 -2.93 11.42 8.25
C LEU A 89 -3.69 12.66 7.77
N VAL A 90 -5.03 12.63 7.77
CA VAL A 90 -5.88 13.80 7.48
C VAL A 90 -5.59 14.92 8.48
N TRP A 91 -5.47 14.60 9.77
CA TRP A 91 -5.14 15.59 10.79
C TRP A 91 -3.73 16.17 10.61
N LEU A 92 -2.74 15.34 10.25
CA LEU A 92 -1.38 15.80 9.96
C LEU A 92 -1.31 16.66 8.69
N ASP A 93 -2.15 16.38 7.70
CA ASP A 93 -2.31 17.20 6.49
C ASP A 93 -3.03 18.52 6.79
N TRP A 94 -3.85 18.53 7.84
CA TRP A 94 -4.60 19.69 8.29
C TRP A 94 -3.70 20.74 8.93
N HIS A 95 -3.14 21.65 8.14
CA HIS A 95 -2.44 22.82 8.65
C HIS A 95 -3.43 23.94 9.02
N PRO A 96 -3.57 24.32 10.31
CA PRO A 96 -4.36 25.49 10.68
C PRO A 96 -3.67 26.73 10.12
N GLY A 97 -4.39 27.56 9.35
CA GLY A 97 -3.90 28.85 8.88
C GLY A 97 -3.27 28.89 7.49
N SER A 98 -3.29 27.80 6.70
CA SER A 98 -2.88 27.94 5.29
C SER A 98 -3.92 28.74 4.51
N GLU A 99 -3.53 29.85 3.89
CA GLU A 99 -4.38 30.62 2.95
C GLU A 99 -4.51 29.94 1.57
N ASN A 100 -3.87 28.79 1.39
CA ASN A 100 -3.88 28.01 0.16
C ASN A 100 -5.31 27.60 -0.26
N VAL A 101 -5.75 28.10 -1.43
CA VAL A 101 -7.07 27.82 -2.04
C VAL A 101 -7.29 26.33 -2.31
N ALA A 102 -6.22 25.56 -2.56
CA ALA A 102 -6.31 24.13 -2.82
C ALA A 102 -6.50 23.30 -1.52
N ALA A 103 -6.33 23.91 -0.34
CA ALA A 103 -6.37 23.19 0.93
C ALA A 103 -7.72 22.48 1.17
N PRO A 104 -8.90 23.07 0.92
CA PRO A 104 -10.18 22.36 1.05
C PRO A 104 -10.30 21.16 0.11
N VAL A 105 -9.83 21.27 -1.13
CA VAL A 105 -9.88 20.19 -2.13
C VAL A 105 -8.95 19.05 -1.73
N ASN A 106 -7.73 19.36 -1.28
CA ASN A 106 -6.77 18.38 -0.77
C ASN A 106 -7.30 17.65 0.48
N ARG A 107 -7.95 18.38 1.40
CA ARG A 107 -8.59 17.79 2.58
C ARG A 107 -9.72 16.85 2.18
N ALA A 108 -10.59 17.30 1.28
CA ALA A 108 -11.71 16.49 0.79
C ALA A 108 -11.22 15.23 0.08
N SER A 109 -10.17 15.34 -0.75
CA SER A 109 -9.60 14.19 -1.46
C SER A 109 -8.92 13.21 -0.49
N MET A 110 -8.19 13.70 0.51
CA MET A 110 -7.58 12.87 1.56
C MET A 110 -8.65 12.10 2.36
N VAL A 111 -9.71 12.80 2.79
CA VAL A 111 -10.86 12.17 3.47
C VAL A 111 -11.51 11.12 2.57
N ALA A 112 -11.70 11.42 1.28
CA ALA A 112 -12.27 10.49 0.32
C ALA A 112 -11.39 9.24 0.13
N VAL A 113 -10.06 9.39 0.01
CA VAL A 113 -9.11 8.26 -0.07
C VAL A 113 -9.18 7.41 1.19
N VAL A 114 -9.16 8.02 2.38
CA VAL A 114 -9.24 7.29 3.66
C VAL A 114 -10.55 6.53 3.79
N ALA A 115 -11.67 7.18 3.47
CA ALA A 115 -12.99 6.55 3.46
C ALA A 115 -13.06 5.39 2.47
N LEU A 116 -12.53 5.58 1.26
CA LEU A 116 -12.42 4.54 0.23
C LEU A 116 -11.62 3.34 0.75
N LEU A 117 -10.43 3.55 1.31
CA LEU A 117 -9.58 2.47 1.83
C LEU A 117 -10.24 1.72 2.99
N ALA A 118 -10.94 2.43 3.88
CA ALA A 118 -11.64 1.83 5.01
C ALA A 118 -12.88 1.02 4.60
N ALA A 119 -13.61 1.49 3.58
CA ALA A 119 -14.84 0.87 3.07
C ALA A 119 -14.59 -0.20 1.99
N ALA A 120 -13.48 -0.13 1.25
CA ALA A 120 -13.18 -1.06 0.14
C ALA A 120 -13.29 -2.55 0.51
N PRO A 121 -12.77 -3.04 1.67
CA PRO A 121 -12.93 -4.44 2.06
C PRO A 121 -14.39 -4.90 2.18
N TRP A 122 -15.30 -3.97 2.45
CA TRP A 122 -16.72 -4.23 2.66
C TRP A 122 -17.46 -4.25 1.34
N ILE A 123 -17.25 -3.21 0.53
CA ILE A 123 -17.82 -3.09 -0.81
C ILE A 123 -17.42 -4.29 -1.68
N ALA A 124 -16.16 -4.74 -1.56
CA ALA A 124 -15.66 -5.85 -2.37
C ALA A 124 -16.04 -7.24 -1.81
N ARG A 125 -16.50 -7.35 -0.56
CA ARG A 125 -16.82 -8.62 0.09
C ARG A 125 -17.88 -9.48 -0.64
N PRO A 126 -19.03 -8.94 -1.10
CA PRO A 126 -20.02 -9.77 -1.81
C PRO A 126 -19.45 -10.39 -3.10
N LEU A 127 -18.56 -9.67 -3.79
CA LEU A 127 -17.96 -10.10 -5.05
C LEU A 127 -16.79 -11.07 -4.83
N LEU A 128 -15.86 -10.71 -3.95
CA LEU A 128 -14.57 -11.41 -3.77
C LEU A 128 -14.58 -12.43 -2.62
N GLY A 129 -15.52 -12.31 -1.69
CA GLY A 129 -15.55 -13.09 -0.45
C GLY A 129 -14.55 -12.60 0.61
N PRO A 130 -14.44 -13.32 1.74
CA PRO A 130 -13.50 -12.98 2.81
C PRO A 130 -12.04 -13.21 2.38
N VAL A 131 -11.08 -12.77 3.22
CA VAL A 131 -9.65 -13.11 3.05
C VAL A 131 -9.48 -14.63 2.99
N ALA A 132 -8.62 -15.12 2.09
CA ALA A 132 -8.29 -16.54 2.04
C ALA A 132 -7.77 -17.06 3.40
N PRO A 133 -8.08 -18.32 3.79
CA PRO A 133 -7.76 -18.85 5.12
C PRO A 133 -6.28 -19.26 5.28
N ASN A 134 -5.34 -18.55 4.65
CA ASN A 134 -3.91 -18.82 4.76
C ASN A 134 -3.16 -17.60 5.33
N ARG A 135 -2.02 -17.86 5.98
CA ARG A 135 -1.22 -16.81 6.64
C ARG A 135 -0.66 -15.81 5.62
N THR A 136 -0.23 -16.28 4.46
CA THR A 136 0.34 -15.45 3.40
C THR A 136 -0.62 -14.36 2.94
N ALA A 137 -1.86 -14.71 2.59
CA ALA A 137 -2.87 -13.75 2.15
C ALA A 137 -3.18 -12.70 3.22
N ARG A 138 -3.16 -13.07 4.50
CA ARG A 138 -3.35 -12.13 5.61
C ARG A 138 -2.17 -11.18 5.75
N LEU A 139 -0.95 -11.70 5.75
CA LEU A 139 0.27 -10.89 5.83
C LEU A 139 0.38 -9.94 4.64
N VAL A 140 0.08 -10.44 3.45
CA VAL A 140 0.09 -9.65 2.21
C VAL A 140 -1.00 -8.58 2.22
N ARG A 141 -2.20 -8.87 2.74
CA ARG A 141 -3.25 -7.85 2.89
C ARG A 141 -2.82 -6.77 3.88
N ILE A 142 -2.30 -7.16 5.05
CA ILE A 142 -1.85 -6.21 6.08
C ILE A 142 -0.69 -5.36 5.54
N GLY A 143 0.35 -6.00 5.01
CA GLY A 143 1.52 -5.34 4.44
C GLY A 143 1.14 -4.41 3.29
N GLY A 144 0.29 -4.87 2.36
CA GLY A 144 -0.21 -4.06 1.25
C GLY A 144 -0.93 -2.80 1.72
N TYR A 145 -1.85 -2.90 2.68
CA TYR A 145 -2.53 -1.72 3.23
C TYR A 145 -1.56 -0.80 3.98
N LEU A 146 -0.61 -1.34 4.76
CA LEU A 146 0.43 -0.54 5.41
C LEU A 146 1.27 0.24 4.40
N THR A 147 1.69 -0.41 3.31
CA THR A 147 2.43 0.23 2.22
C THR A 147 1.60 1.32 1.55
N VAL A 148 0.31 1.08 1.29
CA VAL A 148 -0.61 2.09 0.74
C VAL A 148 -0.76 3.29 1.67
N TYR A 149 -0.95 3.08 2.97
CA TYR A 149 -0.95 4.17 3.96
C TYR A 149 0.40 4.88 4.07
N GLY A 150 1.51 4.17 3.86
CA GLY A 150 2.84 4.77 3.75
C GLY A 150 2.95 5.71 2.55
N VAL A 151 2.45 5.29 1.38
CA VAL A 151 2.38 6.18 0.20
C VAL A 151 1.51 7.39 0.49
N LEU A 152 0.36 7.19 1.17
CA LEU A 152 -0.50 8.30 1.57
C LEU A 152 0.20 9.28 2.52
N ALA A 153 0.98 8.77 3.49
CA ALA A 153 1.78 9.61 4.39
C ALA A 153 2.86 10.40 3.64
N VAL A 154 3.49 9.78 2.65
CA VAL A 154 4.42 10.47 1.74
C VAL A 154 3.72 11.56 0.93
N VAL A 155 2.53 11.29 0.40
CA VAL A 155 1.72 12.30 -0.31
C VAL A 155 1.41 13.47 0.62
N VAL A 156 0.96 13.22 1.86
CA VAL A 156 0.73 14.27 2.87
C VAL A 156 2.00 15.09 3.10
N ALA A 157 3.15 14.43 3.29
CA ALA A 157 4.40 15.13 3.53
C ALA A 157 4.81 16.01 2.34
N VAL A 158 4.72 15.49 1.12
CA VAL A 158 5.02 16.24 -0.11
C VAL A 158 4.02 17.38 -0.30
N SER A 159 2.72 17.16 -0.08
CA SER A 159 1.69 18.19 -0.16
C SER A 159 1.94 19.32 0.83
N ARG A 160 2.40 19.02 2.04
CA ARG A 160 2.77 20.05 3.01
C ARG A 160 3.98 20.87 2.55
N PHE A 161 4.99 20.22 1.98
CA PHE A 161 6.16 20.90 1.43
C PHE A 161 5.87 21.69 0.13
N ALA A 162 4.91 21.25 -0.68
CA ALA A 162 4.47 21.98 -1.85
C ALA A 162 3.53 23.14 -1.48
N GLY A 163 2.71 22.95 -0.45
CA GLY A 163 1.71 23.91 0.02
C GLY A 163 2.32 25.19 0.61
N SER A 164 3.46 25.10 1.29
CA SER A 164 4.20 26.26 1.82
C SER A 164 4.64 27.25 0.75
N ARG A 165 4.70 26.83 -0.53
CA ARG A 165 4.98 27.73 -1.66
C ARG A 165 3.89 28.78 -1.86
N PHE A 166 2.70 28.54 -1.31
CA PHE A 166 1.50 29.34 -1.53
C PHE A 166 1.05 30.10 -0.27
N ASP A 167 1.87 30.20 0.77
CA ASP A 167 1.50 30.89 2.03
C ASP A 167 1.29 32.42 1.86
N HIS A 168 1.58 32.97 0.68
CA HIS A 168 1.29 34.37 0.31
C HIS A 168 0.12 34.53 -0.67
N PHE A 169 -0.56 33.45 -1.04
CA PHE A 169 -1.69 33.51 -1.97
C PHE A 169 -2.98 33.79 -1.21
N LYS A 170 -3.68 34.85 -1.61
CA LYS A 170 -4.98 35.18 -1.06
C LYS A 170 -6.04 34.20 -1.55
N ALA A 171 -6.82 33.66 -0.61
CA ALA A 171 -7.91 32.76 -0.92
C ALA A 171 -9.01 33.46 -1.76
N PHE A 172 -9.63 32.74 -2.70
CA PHE A 172 -10.76 33.18 -3.54
C PHE A 172 -10.46 34.27 -4.59
N ASP A 173 -9.20 34.43 -5.01
CA ASP A 173 -8.89 35.15 -6.24
C ASP A 173 -9.28 34.32 -7.47
N GLN A 174 -10.12 34.86 -8.34
CA GLN A 174 -10.55 34.22 -9.58
C GLN A 174 -9.36 33.85 -10.48
N ALA A 175 -8.30 34.66 -10.49
CA ALA A 175 -7.10 34.36 -11.27
C ALA A 175 -6.38 33.08 -10.78
N ASN A 176 -6.41 32.83 -9.47
CA ASN A 176 -5.84 31.62 -8.87
C ASN A 176 -6.73 30.40 -9.13
N HIS A 177 -8.06 30.56 -9.09
CA HIS A 177 -8.99 29.50 -9.47
C HIS A 177 -8.79 29.09 -10.94
N ASP A 178 -8.69 30.06 -11.85
CA ASP A 178 -8.44 29.81 -13.28
C ASP A 178 -7.07 29.17 -13.51
N ALA A 179 -6.06 29.50 -12.70
CA ALA A 179 -4.75 28.86 -12.72
C ALA A 179 -4.80 27.42 -12.19
N GLU A 180 -5.61 27.14 -11.17
CA GLU A 180 -5.79 25.79 -10.60
C GLU A 180 -6.59 24.86 -11.54
N VAL A 181 -7.61 25.41 -12.21
CA VAL A 181 -8.34 24.69 -13.28
C VAL A 181 -7.41 24.42 -14.47
N ARG A 182 -6.57 25.39 -14.86
CA ARG A 182 -5.54 25.18 -15.89
C ARG A 182 -4.43 24.22 -15.48
N SER A 183 -4.06 24.18 -14.20
CA SER A 183 -3.00 23.30 -13.68
C SER A 183 -3.43 21.83 -13.60
N GLN A 184 -4.68 21.52 -13.95
CA GLN A 184 -5.24 20.17 -13.96
C GLN A 184 -5.29 19.53 -12.56
N ALA A 185 -5.41 20.33 -11.49
CA ALA A 185 -5.46 19.82 -10.11
C ALA A 185 -6.57 18.77 -9.91
N ILE A 186 -7.75 18.98 -10.52
CA ILE A 186 -8.86 18.02 -10.50
C ILE A 186 -8.45 16.69 -11.14
N ALA A 187 -7.76 16.72 -12.29
CA ALA A 187 -7.26 15.51 -12.93
C ALA A 187 -6.27 14.79 -12.02
N GLY A 188 -5.39 15.55 -11.35
CA GLY A 188 -4.48 15.01 -10.32
C GLY A 188 -5.22 14.28 -9.21
N VAL A 189 -6.28 14.87 -8.64
CA VAL A 189 -7.10 14.23 -7.59
C VAL A 189 -7.75 12.94 -8.10
N VAL A 190 -8.33 12.97 -9.30
CA VAL A 190 -8.95 11.78 -9.92
C VAL A 190 -7.91 10.67 -10.12
N ILE A 191 -6.73 11.01 -10.64
CA ILE A 191 -5.61 10.08 -10.85
C ILE A 191 -5.17 9.47 -9.53
N VAL A 192 -5.03 10.27 -8.47
CA VAL A 192 -4.67 9.81 -7.12
C VAL A 192 -5.74 8.86 -6.56
N LEU A 193 -7.03 9.20 -6.69
CA LEU A 193 -8.13 8.32 -6.26
C LEU A 193 -8.12 6.98 -7.02
N MET A 194 -7.94 7.03 -8.34
CA MET A 194 -7.82 5.83 -9.18
C MET A 194 -6.63 4.98 -8.77
N LEU A 195 -5.49 5.60 -8.44
CA LEU A 195 -4.30 4.91 -7.95
C LEU A 195 -4.59 4.15 -6.66
N PHE A 196 -5.03 4.85 -5.61
CA PHE A 196 -5.30 4.25 -4.30
C PHE A 196 -6.42 3.20 -4.36
N GLY A 197 -7.50 3.49 -5.11
CA GLY A 197 -8.58 2.54 -5.37
C GLY A 197 -8.10 1.30 -6.13
N GLY A 198 -7.23 1.48 -7.13
CA GLY A 198 -6.62 0.39 -7.91
C GLY A 198 -5.75 -0.52 -7.05
N TYR A 199 -4.85 0.05 -6.23
CA TYR A 199 -4.03 -0.71 -5.28
C TYR A 199 -4.88 -1.46 -4.26
N ALA A 200 -5.89 -0.81 -3.66
CA ALA A 200 -6.80 -1.46 -2.74
C ALA A 200 -7.54 -2.62 -3.41
N THR A 201 -8.06 -2.42 -4.61
CA THR A 201 -8.75 -3.45 -5.40
C THR A 201 -7.83 -4.63 -5.70
N ALA A 202 -6.59 -4.37 -6.12
CA ALA A 202 -5.62 -5.43 -6.39
C ALA A 202 -5.27 -6.22 -5.12
N ILE A 203 -5.00 -5.55 -3.99
CA ILE A 203 -4.77 -6.19 -2.70
C ILE A 203 -5.98 -7.06 -2.32
N LEU A 204 -7.19 -6.53 -2.42
CA LEU A 204 -8.41 -7.24 -2.05
C LEU A 204 -8.62 -8.48 -2.91
N THR A 205 -8.49 -8.36 -4.24
CA THR A 205 -8.62 -9.45 -5.21
C THR A 205 -7.60 -10.56 -4.96
N MET A 206 -6.32 -10.21 -4.86
CA MET A 206 -5.22 -11.18 -4.72
C MET A 206 -5.19 -11.89 -3.37
N THR A 207 -5.88 -11.34 -2.37
CA THR A 207 -5.97 -11.93 -1.03
C THR A 207 -7.35 -12.51 -0.72
N SER A 208 -8.28 -12.46 -1.68
CA SER A 208 -9.65 -12.93 -1.54
C SER A 208 -9.75 -14.46 -1.62
N ARG A 209 -10.78 -15.05 -1.00
CA ARG A 209 -11.00 -16.50 -1.07
C ARG A 209 -11.35 -16.99 -2.47
N ARG A 210 -12.04 -16.17 -3.28
CA ARG A 210 -12.55 -16.59 -4.60
C ARG A 210 -11.50 -16.53 -5.70
N LEU A 211 -10.58 -15.57 -5.63
CA LEU A 211 -9.60 -15.29 -6.69
C LEU A 211 -8.14 -15.38 -6.23
N ALA A 212 -7.87 -15.83 -5.00
CA ALA A 212 -6.50 -15.90 -4.49
C ALA A 212 -5.63 -16.81 -5.38
N PRO A 213 -4.49 -16.32 -5.88
CA PRO A 213 -3.48 -17.16 -6.49
C PRO A 213 -2.90 -18.13 -5.44
N PRO A 214 -2.17 -19.17 -5.88
CA PRO A 214 -1.47 -20.07 -4.97
C PRO A 214 -0.61 -19.27 -3.96
N PRO A 215 -0.64 -19.59 -2.66
CA PRO A 215 0.08 -18.83 -1.64
C PRO A 215 1.59 -18.71 -1.91
N ALA A 216 2.20 -19.73 -2.50
CA ALA A 216 3.60 -19.71 -2.89
C ALA A 216 3.90 -18.66 -3.97
N THR A 217 3.00 -18.48 -4.94
CA THR A 217 3.12 -17.44 -5.98
C THR A 217 3.06 -16.05 -5.36
N LEU A 218 2.08 -15.81 -4.49
CA LEU A 218 1.93 -14.52 -3.80
C LEU A 218 3.14 -14.21 -2.92
N ALA A 219 3.63 -15.19 -2.16
CA ALA A 219 4.81 -15.02 -1.30
C ALA A 219 6.07 -14.69 -2.11
N ARG A 220 6.37 -15.47 -3.16
CA ARG A 220 7.53 -15.23 -4.02
C ARG A 220 7.45 -13.87 -4.71
N ALA A 221 6.30 -13.53 -5.28
CA ALA A 221 6.10 -12.25 -5.96
C ALA A 221 6.25 -11.05 -5.00
N THR A 222 5.77 -11.19 -3.75
CA THR A 222 5.92 -10.17 -2.71
C THR A 222 7.39 -10.00 -2.30
N VAL A 223 8.05 -11.09 -1.91
CA VAL A 223 9.49 -11.07 -1.53
C VAL A 223 10.31 -10.45 -2.65
N PHE A 224 10.00 -10.83 -3.88
CA PHE A 224 10.71 -10.34 -5.03
C PHE A 224 10.44 -8.85 -5.31
N GLY A 225 9.20 -8.40 -5.21
CA GLY A 225 8.88 -6.97 -5.31
C GLY A 225 9.58 -6.14 -4.24
N VAL A 226 9.72 -6.68 -3.02
CA VAL A 226 10.52 -6.05 -1.97
C VAL A 226 11.99 -5.95 -2.37
N LEU A 227 12.59 -7.03 -2.87
CA LEU A 227 13.98 -7.01 -3.35
C LEU A 227 14.19 -6.02 -4.49
N CYS A 228 13.28 -5.97 -5.48
CA CYS A 228 13.28 -4.96 -6.53
C CYS A 228 13.20 -3.55 -5.95
N ALA A 229 12.32 -3.31 -4.97
CA ALA A 229 12.18 -2.00 -4.36
C ALA A 229 13.46 -1.58 -3.65
N LEU A 230 14.07 -2.48 -2.88
CA LEU A 230 15.32 -2.24 -2.17
C LEU A 230 16.48 -2.01 -3.13
N ALA A 231 16.54 -2.74 -4.24
CA ALA A 231 17.55 -2.54 -5.27
C ALA A 231 17.36 -1.21 -6.02
N CYS A 232 16.13 -0.85 -6.39
CA CYS A 232 15.86 0.48 -6.97
C CYS A 232 16.18 1.59 -5.96
N TYR A 233 15.80 1.39 -4.70
CA TYR A 233 16.06 2.32 -3.61
C TYR A 233 17.55 2.40 -3.24
N SER A 234 18.38 1.37 -3.39
CA SER A 234 19.82 1.53 -3.14
C SER A 234 20.51 2.30 -4.25
N LEU A 235 19.96 2.28 -5.46
CA LEU A 235 20.51 2.95 -6.63
C LEU A 235 20.09 4.42 -6.76
N MET A 236 18.92 4.82 -6.26
CA MET A 236 18.35 6.15 -6.52
C MET A 236 18.80 7.28 -5.55
N PRO A 237 18.64 7.17 -4.22
CA PRO A 237 18.90 8.24 -3.27
C PRO A 237 20.28 8.17 -2.58
N LEU A 238 21.11 7.15 -2.86
CA LEU A 238 22.50 7.10 -2.39
C LEU A 238 23.49 7.46 -3.51
N GLY A 239 23.04 8.28 -4.45
CA GLY A 239 23.89 8.91 -5.45
C GLY A 239 24.36 8.00 -6.57
N ASN A 240 23.57 6.96 -6.96
CA ASN A 240 23.84 6.01 -8.03
C ASN A 240 25.35 5.91 -8.31
N PRO A 241 26.15 5.09 -7.58
CA PRO A 241 27.61 5.10 -7.74
C PRO A 241 28.08 4.85 -9.18
N LEU A 242 27.17 4.40 -10.05
CA LEU A 242 27.36 4.21 -11.47
C LEU A 242 26.89 5.39 -12.36
N GLN A 243 26.48 6.56 -11.83
CA GLN A 243 25.90 7.72 -12.54
C GLN A 243 26.29 7.72 -14.01
N LEU A 244 25.49 7.03 -14.82
CA LEU A 244 25.79 6.90 -16.24
C LEU A 244 25.40 8.26 -16.79
N GLY A 245 26.39 9.06 -17.21
CA GLY A 245 26.15 10.41 -17.74
C GLY A 245 25.20 10.42 -18.95
N ASN A 246 24.88 9.24 -19.50
CA ASN A 246 23.89 9.05 -20.53
C ASN A 246 22.53 8.59 -19.93
N PRO A 247 21.45 9.39 -20.08
CA PRO A 247 20.13 9.08 -19.53
C PRO A 247 19.50 7.81 -20.12
N TRP A 248 19.83 7.44 -21.37
CA TRP A 248 19.37 6.20 -21.98
C TRP A 248 20.01 4.97 -21.34
N LEU A 249 21.32 5.02 -21.08
CA LEU A 249 22.02 3.93 -20.41
C LEU A 249 21.53 3.77 -18.97
N GLN A 250 21.24 4.88 -18.28
CA GLN A 250 20.61 4.84 -16.96
C GLN A 250 19.22 4.21 -17.01
N ALA A 251 18.38 4.57 -18.00
CA ALA A 251 17.06 3.97 -18.19
C ALA A 251 17.15 2.47 -18.49
N VAL A 252 18.06 2.05 -19.38
CA VAL A 252 18.30 0.64 -19.72
C VAL A 252 18.84 -0.13 -18.52
N TYR A 253 19.74 0.46 -17.73
CA TYR A 253 20.26 -0.15 -16.51
C TYR A 253 19.17 -0.38 -15.46
N VAL A 254 18.34 0.62 -15.20
CA VAL A 254 17.18 0.50 -14.30
C VAL A 254 16.19 -0.55 -14.81
N LEU A 255 15.90 -0.54 -16.12
CA LEU A 255 15.08 -1.57 -16.76
C LEU A 255 15.70 -2.96 -16.59
N ALA A 256 16.98 -3.16 -16.88
CA ALA A 256 17.65 -4.46 -16.74
C ALA A 256 17.64 -4.96 -15.29
N LEU A 257 17.84 -4.07 -14.31
CA LEU A 257 17.88 -4.42 -12.89
C LEU A 257 16.50 -4.81 -12.34
N ILE A 258 15.42 -4.29 -12.94
CA ILE A 258 14.03 -4.67 -12.63
C ILE A 258 13.63 -5.92 -13.43
N LEU A 259 13.96 -5.96 -14.72
CA LEU A 259 13.50 -6.98 -15.67
C LEU A 259 14.24 -8.32 -15.52
N VAL A 260 15.56 -8.32 -15.27
CA VAL A 260 16.35 -9.56 -15.18
C VAL A 260 15.93 -10.41 -13.99
N PRO A 261 15.81 -9.87 -12.76
CA PRO A 261 15.42 -10.69 -11.62
C PRO A 261 13.94 -11.09 -11.70
N ALA A 262 13.07 -10.25 -12.29
CA ALA A 262 11.66 -10.58 -12.56
C ALA A 262 11.54 -11.70 -13.61
N GLY A 263 12.40 -11.62 -14.63
CA GLY A 263 12.60 -12.59 -15.69
C GLY A 263 13.37 -13.84 -15.27
N LEU A 264 13.85 -13.97 -14.03
CA LEU A 264 14.44 -15.21 -13.51
C LEU A 264 13.45 -15.98 -12.61
N LEU A 265 12.57 -15.29 -11.88
CA LEU A 265 11.67 -15.95 -10.92
C LEU A 265 10.29 -16.32 -11.47
N ALA A 266 9.85 -15.67 -12.54
CA ALA A 266 8.67 -16.12 -13.29
C ALA A 266 8.87 -17.52 -13.94
N ALA A 267 10.06 -18.12 -13.86
CA ALA A 267 10.44 -19.41 -14.49
C ALA A 267 9.72 -20.59 -13.85
N GLY A 268 9.38 -20.44 -12.57
CA GLY A 268 8.87 -21.53 -11.75
C GLY A 268 7.43 -21.38 -11.32
N ALA A 269 6.70 -20.36 -11.79
CA ALA A 269 5.32 -20.11 -11.37
C ALA A 269 4.37 -20.27 -12.56
N ARG A 270 3.44 -21.24 -12.49
CA ARG A 270 2.34 -21.46 -13.46
C ARG A 270 1.37 -20.26 -13.61
N GLY A 271 1.70 -19.08 -13.10
CA GLY A 271 0.89 -17.87 -13.12
C GLY A 271 1.74 -16.61 -13.33
N GLY A 272 2.59 -16.61 -14.36
CA GLY A 272 3.57 -15.56 -14.64
C GLY A 272 3.00 -14.15 -14.65
N ILE A 273 1.84 -13.93 -15.30
CA ILE A 273 1.16 -12.63 -15.35
C ILE A 273 0.80 -12.11 -13.95
N VAL A 274 0.18 -12.97 -13.12
CA VAL A 274 -0.26 -12.58 -11.77
C VAL A 274 0.94 -12.31 -10.87
N ALA A 275 1.98 -13.16 -10.95
CA ALA A 275 3.22 -12.97 -10.20
C ALA A 275 3.90 -11.65 -10.58
N GLY A 276 4.02 -11.37 -11.88
CA GLY A 276 4.63 -10.16 -12.41
C GLY A 276 3.86 -8.89 -11.99
N LEU A 277 2.53 -8.87 -12.18
CA LEU A 277 1.68 -7.77 -11.72
C LEU A 277 1.85 -7.53 -10.22
N TRP A 278 1.84 -8.59 -9.40
CA TRP A 278 1.95 -8.47 -7.95
C TRP A 278 3.33 -7.97 -7.50
N THR A 279 4.38 -8.40 -8.19
CA THR A 279 5.74 -7.87 -7.99
C THR A 279 5.77 -6.37 -8.26
N GLY A 280 5.20 -5.91 -9.38
CA GLY A 280 5.12 -4.49 -9.71
C GLY A 280 4.33 -3.68 -8.67
N LEU A 281 3.18 -4.21 -8.24
CA LEU A 281 2.35 -3.64 -7.16
C LEU A 281 3.04 -3.61 -5.80
N THR A 282 4.02 -4.47 -5.55
CA THR A 282 4.79 -4.45 -4.30
C THR A 282 5.97 -3.49 -4.42
N ALA A 283 6.69 -3.55 -5.54
CA ALA A 283 7.93 -2.80 -5.74
C ALA A 283 7.68 -1.29 -5.81
N ALA A 284 6.75 -0.87 -6.68
CA ALA A 284 6.54 0.55 -6.95
C ALA A 284 6.19 1.38 -5.71
N PRO A 285 5.19 1.02 -4.89
CA PRO A 285 4.85 1.82 -3.73
C PRO A 285 5.90 1.76 -2.64
N LEU A 286 6.60 0.63 -2.48
CA LEU A 286 7.69 0.55 -1.51
C LEU A 286 8.87 1.43 -1.91
N THR A 287 9.26 1.45 -3.20
CA THR A 287 10.28 2.37 -3.71
C THR A 287 9.88 3.82 -3.51
N ALA A 288 8.62 4.18 -3.80
CA ALA A 288 8.13 5.54 -3.59
C ALA A 288 8.19 5.93 -2.10
N VAL A 289 7.73 5.05 -1.20
CA VAL A 289 7.78 5.32 0.25
C VAL A 289 9.21 5.53 0.71
N LEU A 290 10.11 4.59 0.41
CA LEU A 290 11.51 4.67 0.86
C LEU A 290 12.20 5.91 0.30
N THR A 291 12.07 6.16 -1.00
CA THR A 291 12.82 7.22 -1.67
C THR A 291 12.34 8.60 -1.24
N VAL A 292 11.03 8.83 -1.20
CA VAL A 292 10.51 10.14 -0.77
C VAL A 292 10.74 10.35 0.72
N THR A 293 10.64 9.32 1.55
CA THR A 293 11.04 9.40 2.97
C THR A 293 12.49 9.85 3.10
N THR A 294 13.41 9.27 2.32
CA THR A 294 14.82 9.68 2.31
C THR A 294 15.02 11.10 1.81
N MET A 295 14.27 11.55 0.80
CA MET A 295 14.29 12.96 0.39
C MET A 295 13.88 13.88 1.53
N LEU A 296 12.82 13.54 2.26
CA LEU A 296 12.30 14.35 3.36
C LEU A 296 13.28 14.44 4.54
N PHE A 297 13.92 13.33 4.91
CA PHE A 297 14.82 13.28 6.07
C PHE A 297 16.28 13.61 5.75
N LEU A 298 16.73 13.34 4.52
CA LEU A 298 18.12 13.48 4.08
C LEU A 298 18.21 14.22 2.73
N PRO A 299 17.67 15.44 2.61
CA PRO A 299 17.57 16.16 1.34
C PRO A 299 18.90 16.36 0.61
N ARG A 300 20.00 16.50 1.37
CA ARG A 300 21.35 16.72 0.84
C ARG A 300 21.99 15.48 0.20
N HIS A 301 21.41 14.30 0.43
CA HIS A 301 21.93 13.03 -0.10
C HIS A 301 21.27 12.62 -1.41
N VAL A 302 20.25 13.35 -1.86
CA VAL A 302 19.48 13.00 -3.06
C VAL A 302 19.67 14.08 -4.13
N ASP A 303 19.88 13.65 -5.38
CA ASP A 303 19.89 14.54 -6.54
C ASP A 303 18.47 15.05 -6.79
N LEU A 304 18.16 16.19 -6.17
CA LEU A 304 16.90 16.86 -6.38
C LEU A 304 16.97 17.69 -7.68
N ILE A 305 15.93 17.63 -8.52
CA ILE A 305 15.84 18.37 -9.79
C ILE A 305 15.55 19.85 -9.54
N TRP A 306 16.53 20.71 -9.73
CA TRP A 306 16.39 22.15 -9.49
C TRP A 306 15.52 22.80 -10.56
N ALA A 307 14.38 23.32 -10.14
CA ALA A 307 13.41 23.98 -11.00
C ALA A 307 13.90 25.34 -11.54
N ASN A 308 14.98 25.89 -10.98
CA ASN A 308 15.59 27.14 -11.45
C ASN A 308 16.99 26.88 -12.03
N PRO A 309 17.14 26.92 -13.38
CA PRO A 309 18.43 26.70 -14.04
C PRO A 309 19.35 27.94 -14.00
N SER A 310 18.93 29.06 -13.39
CA SER A 310 19.75 30.26 -13.33
C SER A 310 20.89 30.10 -12.32
N PRO A 311 22.16 30.11 -12.74
CA PRO A 311 23.31 30.02 -11.84
C PRO A 311 23.48 31.27 -10.95
N PHE A 312 22.66 32.30 -11.17
CA PHE A 312 22.72 33.59 -10.47
C PHE A 312 21.72 33.72 -9.33
N VAL A 313 20.85 32.71 -9.11
CA VAL A 313 19.95 32.69 -7.95
C VAL A 313 20.61 31.88 -6.83
N PRO A 314 20.75 32.43 -5.60
CA PRO A 314 21.41 31.72 -4.51
C PRO A 314 20.77 30.36 -4.24
N HIS A 315 21.51 29.29 -4.55
CA HIS A 315 21.04 27.93 -4.35
C HIS A 315 21.07 27.52 -2.87
N GLY A 316 20.12 26.68 -2.47
CA GLY A 316 20.10 26.04 -1.15
C GLY A 316 19.23 26.77 -0.12
N THR A 317 18.36 27.68 -0.56
CA THR A 317 17.31 28.20 0.32
C THR A 317 16.33 27.06 0.68
N PRO A 318 15.70 27.11 1.87
CA PRO A 318 14.65 26.14 2.22
C PRO A 318 13.55 26.09 1.16
N TYR A 319 13.20 27.23 0.56
CA TYR A 319 12.19 27.33 -0.49
C TYR A 319 12.56 26.55 -1.76
N GLU A 320 13.78 26.68 -2.26
CA GLU A 320 14.19 25.94 -3.46
C GLU A 320 14.29 24.43 -3.21
N ILE A 321 14.77 24.01 -2.03
CA ILE A 321 14.80 22.58 -1.67
C ILE A 321 13.37 22.01 -1.69
N GLN A 322 12.40 22.76 -1.16
CA GLN A 322 10.98 22.39 -1.21
C GLN A 322 10.44 22.33 -2.64
N MET A 323 10.89 23.24 -3.53
CA MET A 323 10.48 23.27 -4.93
C MET A 323 10.88 21.98 -5.66
N THR A 324 12.16 21.69 -5.50
CA THR A 324 12.93 20.65 -6.16
C THR A 324 12.50 19.25 -5.68
N MET A 325 12.08 19.11 -4.42
CA MET A 325 11.50 17.88 -3.88
C MET A 325 10.18 17.48 -4.56
N GLY A 326 9.25 18.42 -4.75
CA GLY A 326 7.94 18.13 -5.33
C GLY A 326 8.06 17.59 -6.76
N ASP A 327 8.90 18.22 -7.57
CA ASP A 327 9.11 17.84 -8.97
C ASP A 327 9.83 16.48 -9.07
N THR A 328 10.77 16.24 -8.17
CA THR A 328 11.48 14.95 -8.08
C THR A 328 10.53 13.85 -7.59
N ALA A 329 9.67 14.12 -6.61
CA ALA A 329 8.66 13.18 -6.10
C ALA A 329 7.64 12.78 -7.18
N GLY A 330 7.29 13.70 -8.09
CA GLY A 330 6.39 13.43 -9.22
C GLY A 330 6.85 12.26 -10.11
N LYS A 331 8.15 12.07 -10.30
CA LYS A 331 8.70 10.92 -11.05
C LYS A 331 8.31 9.58 -10.43
N TYR A 332 8.25 9.50 -9.10
CA TYR A 332 7.88 8.26 -8.41
C TYR A 332 6.40 7.97 -8.54
N GLN A 333 5.55 9.00 -8.66
CA GLN A 333 4.12 8.79 -8.94
C GLN A 333 3.91 8.10 -10.28
N ILE A 334 4.65 8.48 -11.33
CA ILE A 334 4.63 7.77 -12.61
C ILE A 334 5.05 6.30 -12.42
N GLY A 335 6.08 6.05 -11.61
CA GLY A 335 6.50 4.71 -11.22
C GLY A 335 5.40 3.88 -10.55
N LEU A 336 4.52 4.50 -9.74
CA LEU A 336 3.38 3.83 -9.10
C LEU A 336 2.37 3.27 -10.11
N PHE A 337 2.21 3.91 -11.28
CA PHE A 337 1.34 3.42 -12.36
C PHE A 337 2.06 2.44 -13.27
N LEU A 338 3.30 2.75 -13.67
CA LEU A 338 4.04 1.95 -14.64
C LEU A 338 4.57 0.65 -14.04
N GLY A 339 4.90 0.62 -12.75
CA GLY A 339 5.45 -0.58 -12.08
C GLY A 339 4.55 -1.81 -12.21
N PRO A 340 3.25 -1.74 -11.85
CA PRO A 340 2.29 -2.82 -12.08
C PRO A 340 2.19 -3.26 -13.54
N ILE A 341 2.18 -2.31 -14.49
CA ILE A 341 2.07 -2.59 -15.93
C ILE A 341 3.34 -3.29 -16.44
N ALA A 342 4.52 -2.79 -16.08
CA ALA A 342 5.80 -3.41 -16.41
C ALA A 342 5.88 -4.83 -15.83
N GLY A 343 5.48 -5.01 -14.58
CA GLY A 343 5.38 -6.33 -13.96
C GLY A 343 4.46 -7.28 -14.73
N LEU A 344 3.28 -6.80 -15.14
CA LEU A 344 2.32 -7.57 -15.94
C LEU A 344 2.92 -7.98 -17.29
N LEU A 345 3.55 -7.05 -18.01
CA LEU A 345 4.19 -7.31 -19.31
C LEU A 345 5.28 -8.37 -19.19
N VAL A 346 6.15 -8.25 -18.19
CA VAL A 346 7.20 -9.26 -17.89
C VAL A 346 6.59 -10.64 -17.64
N GLY A 347 5.51 -10.69 -16.85
CA GLY A 347 4.79 -11.93 -16.58
C GLY A 347 4.14 -12.55 -17.83
N ALA A 348 3.63 -11.71 -18.74
CA ALA A 348 2.99 -12.13 -19.99
C ALA A 348 4.01 -12.69 -21.00
N PHE A 349 5.09 -11.95 -21.28
CA PHE A 349 6.13 -12.37 -22.22
C PHE A 349 6.69 -13.76 -21.90
N ARG A 350 6.83 -14.07 -20.61
CA ARG A 350 7.32 -15.38 -20.20
C ARG A 350 6.30 -16.51 -20.33
N SER A 351 5.03 -16.20 -20.05
CA SER A 351 3.96 -17.19 -20.19
C SER A 351 3.83 -17.65 -21.65
N ALA A 352 4.19 -16.78 -22.61
CA ALA A 352 4.30 -17.11 -24.02
C ALA A 352 5.49 -18.05 -24.31
N THR A 353 6.70 -17.73 -23.82
CA THR A 353 7.91 -18.54 -24.12
C THR A 353 7.84 -19.96 -23.54
N SER A 354 7.23 -20.17 -22.37
CA SER A 354 7.09 -21.50 -21.78
C SER A 354 6.17 -22.43 -22.60
N LYS A 355 5.18 -21.90 -23.31
CA LYS A 355 4.31 -22.71 -24.18
C LYS A 355 5.06 -23.20 -25.40
N THR A 356 5.80 -22.29 -26.06
CA THR A 356 6.61 -22.63 -27.24
C THR A 356 7.61 -23.76 -26.97
N VAL A 357 8.31 -23.73 -25.83
CA VAL A 357 9.26 -24.80 -25.48
C VAL A 357 8.56 -26.14 -25.23
N ALA A 358 7.39 -26.13 -24.58
CA ALA A 358 6.62 -27.34 -24.33
C ALA A 358 6.06 -27.96 -25.61
N ASP A 359 5.67 -27.12 -26.59
CA ASP A 359 5.14 -27.56 -27.88
C ASP A 359 6.24 -28.10 -28.82
N VAL A 360 7.48 -27.59 -28.70
CA VAL A 360 8.64 -28.03 -29.51
C VAL A 360 9.33 -29.28 -28.96
N ALA A 361 9.34 -29.47 -27.63
CA ALA A 361 9.98 -30.63 -26.99
C ALA A 361 9.53 -32.02 -27.53
N PRO A 362 8.24 -32.30 -27.82
CA PRO A 362 7.83 -33.58 -28.38
C PRO A 362 8.26 -33.80 -29.85
N LEU A 363 8.60 -32.75 -30.61
CA LEU A 363 9.07 -32.88 -31.99
C LEU A 363 10.54 -33.32 -32.08
N VAL A 364 11.34 -33.03 -31.04
CA VAL A 364 12.76 -33.42 -30.98
C VAL A 364 12.96 -34.73 -30.20
N GLY A 365 12.04 -35.06 -29.29
CA GLY A 365 12.02 -36.32 -28.53
C GLY A 365 11.33 -37.49 -29.22
N GLY A 366 11.01 -37.37 -30.51
CA GLY A 366 10.49 -38.46 -31.34
C GLY A 366 11.50 -39.61 -31.37
N LYS A 367 11.34 -40.54 -30.43
CA LYS A 367 12.01 -41.83 -30.39
C LYS A 367 12.02 -42.38 -31.81
N SER A 368 13.22 -42.64 -32.32
CA SER A 368 13.42 -43.78 -33.19
C SER A 368 12.75 -44.96 -32.49
N GLN A 369 11.54 -45.30 -32.95
CA GLN A 369 11.06 -46.66 -32.83
C GLN A 369 12.09 -47.48 -33.59
N ILE A 370 13.11 -47.97 -32.89
CA ILE A 370 13.90 -49.08 -33.38
C ILE A 370 12.90 -50.24 -33.38
N PRO A 371 12.47 -50.72 -34.56
CA PRO A 371 11.50 -51.80 -34.64
C PRO A 371 12.07 -53.02 -33.91
N GLY A 372 11.22 -53.63 -33.08
CA GLY A 372 11.58 -54.71 -32.19
C GLY A 372 12.27 -55.86 -32.91
N HIS A 373 13.38 -56.29 -32.35
CA HIS A 373 13.93 -57.61 -32.63
C HIS A 373 13.20 -58.60 -31.69
N ASN A 374 12.17 -59.26 -32.23
CA ASN A 374 11.58 -60.45 -31.63
C ASN A 374 12.59 -61.58 -31.74
N SER A 375 13.31 -61.87 -30.66
CA SER A 375 14.07 -63.12 -30.51
C SER A 375 13.23 -64.12 -29.72
N SER A 376 12.55 -65.01 -30.43
CA SER A 376 12.04 -66.28 -29.91
C SER A 376 13.16 -67.34 -29.96
N ILE A 377 13.63 -67.79 -28.80
CA ILE A 377 14.22 -69.12 -28.58
C ILE A 377 13.71 -69.62 -27.23
#